data_AF-A0A8G2C9E9-F1
#
_entry.id   AF-A0A8G2C9E9-F1
#
_cell.length_a   1.000
_cell.length_b   1.000
_cell.length_c   1.000
_cell.angle_alpha   90.00
_cell.angle_beta   90.00
_cell.angle_gamma   90.00
#
_symmetry.space_group_name_H-M   'P 1'
#
loop_
_entity.id
_entity.type
_entity.pdbx_description
1 polymer ?
#
loop_
_entity_poly.entity_id
_entity_poly.type
_entity_poly.pdbx_seq_one_letter_code
_entity_poly.pdbx_strand_id
1 'polypeptide(L)'
;METVFAVVFTALMVAFLGLHFLSMPANFLIMGILVLWKFMYPAQAVDMNSMFFVTTGGLVLLGEALEFISQLMGAKKYGGSRKGNLGGIIGAVCGAIIGAPFFLGFGALFGALGGAYAGCLIFEIAHGRDLHESMTAAKGAFYGKFLGMSIKFGIGMFVVVYGASYIWG
;
A
#
# COMPACT_ATOMS: atom_id res chain seq x y z
N MET A 1 3.55 -18.57 28.62
CA MET A 1 3.60 -18.92 27.19
C MET A 1 2.76 -17.98 26.35
N GLU A 2 1.55 -17.59 26.80
CA GLU A 2 0.66 -16.67 26.08
C GLU A 2 1.29 -15.30 25.76
N THR A 3 2.03 -14.71 26.70
CA THR A 3 2.77 -13.45 26.48
C THR A 3 3.82 -13.54 25.38
N VAL A 4 4.52 -14.67 25.26
CA VAL A 4 5.53 -14.87 24.20
C VAL A 4 4.85 -14.88 22.83
N PHE A 5 3.70 -15.54 22.70
CA PHE A 5 2.95 -15.56 21.44
C PHE A 5 2.36 -14.19 21.10
N ALA A 6 1.86 -13.44 22.08
CA ALA A 6 1.40 -12.06 21.87
C ALA A 6 2.52 -11.15 21.32
N VAL A 7 3.74 -11.25 21.87
CA VAL A 7 4.93 -10.55 21.34
C VAL A 7 5.20 -10.97 19.90
N VAL A 8 5.24 -12.27 19.62
CA VAL A 8 5.57 -12.79 18.28
C VAL A 8 4.55 -12.32 17.25
N PHE A 9 3.26 -12.43 17.52
CA PHE A 9 2.20 -11.98 16.60
C PHE A 9 2.25 -10.47 16.36
N THR A 10 2.44 -9.68 17.42
CA THR A 10 2.58 -8.23 17.29
C THR A 10 3.83 -7.88 16.47
N ALA A 11 4.96 -8.53 16.73
CA ALA A 11 6.20 -8.33 15.96
C ALA A 11 6.03 -8.71 14.48
N LEU A 12 5.31 -9.79 14.18
CA LEU A 12 4.99 -10.18 12.80
C LEU A 12 4.12 -9.14 12.09
N MET A 13 3.12 -8.57 12.78
CA MET A 13 2.32 -7.48 12.23
C MET A 13 3.16 -6.24 11.90
N VAL A 14 4.08 -5.85 12.79
CA VAL A 14 5.04 -4.75 12.53
C VAL A 14 5.98 -5.10 11.37
N ALA A 15 6.47 -6.33 11.30
CA ALA A 15 7.32 -6.78 10.19
C ALA A 15 6.59 -6.71 8.85
N PHE A 16 5.31 -7.13 8.81
CA PHE A 16 4.47 -7.03 7.62
C PHE A 16 4.17 -5.59 7.23
N LEU A 17 4.05 -4.67 8.19
CA LEU A 17 3.95 -3.24 7.88
C LEU A 17 5.17 -2.75 7.06
N GLY A 18 6.35 -3.31 7.32
CA GLY A 18 7.55 -3.05 6.51
C GLY A 18 7.44 -3.47 5.05
N LEU A 19 6.54 -4.41 4.70
CA LEU A 19 6.33 -4.84 3.31
C LEU A 19 5.66 -3.76 2.44
N HIS A 20 5.13 -2.68 3.02
CA HIS A 20 4.70 -1.51 2.24
C HIS A 20 5.86 -0.86 1.47
N PHE A 21 7.08 -0.92 2.01
CA PHE A 21 8.29 -0.47 1.28
C PHE A 21 8.62 -1.37 0.09
N LEU A 22 8.03 -2.56 0.02
CA LEU A 22 8.10 -3.47 -1.13
C LEU A 22 6.92 -3.29 -2.10
N SER A 23 6.06 -2.29 -1.87
CA SER A 23 4.82 -2.05 -2.62
C SER A 23 3.84 -3.25 -2.59
N MET A 24 3.94 -4.12 -1.58
CA MET A 24 3.07 -5.29 -1.42
C MET A 24 1.75 -4.93 -0.71
N PRO A 25 0.69 -5.76 -0.85
CA PRO A 25 -0.59 -5.61 -0.14
C PRO A 25 -0.47 -6.04 1.34
N ALA A 26 0.44 -5.41 2.09
CA ALA A 26 0.82 -5.75 3.46
C ALA A 26 -0.35 -5.75 4.47
N ASN A 27 -1.31 -4.85 4.28
CA ASN A 27 -2.45 -4.71 5.17
C ASN A 27 -3.34 -5.97 5.21
N PHE A 28 -3.41 -6.73 4.11
CA PHE A 28 -4.10 -8.02 4.09
C PHE A 28 -3.35 -9.10 4.87
N LEU A 29 -2.01 -9.09 4.82
CA LEU A 29 -1.20 -10.01 5.61
C LEU A 29 -1.35 -9.75 7.11
N ILE A 30 -1.37 -8.46 7.51
CA ILE A 30 -1.65 -8.06 8.89
C ILE A 30 -3.03 -8.55 9.33
N MET A 31 -4.06 -8.38 8.49
CA MET A 31 -5.39 -8.94 8.77
C MET A 31 -5.38 -10.46 8.89
N GLY A 32 -4.60 -11.16 8.06
CA GLY A 32 -4.40 -12.60 8.16
C GLY A 32 -3.79 -13.03 9.50
N ILE A 33 -2.85 -12.27 10.04
CA ILE A 33 -2.28 -12.52 11.38
C ILE A 33 -3.34 -12.36 12.48
N LEU A 34 -4.21 -11.35 12.38
CA LEU A 34 -5.30 -11.15 13.34
C LEU A 34 -6.34 -12.28 13.30
N VAL A 35 -6.66 -12.75 12.09
CA VAL A 35 -7.53 -13.92 11.90
C VAL A 35 -6.88 -15.16 12.53
N LEU A 36 -5.59 -15.39 12.24
CA LEU A 36 -4.85 -16.52 12.80
C LEU A 36 -4.80 -16.48 14.34
N TRP A 37 -4.60 -15.31 14.94
CA TRP A 37 -4.64 -15.14 16.39
C TRP A 37 -6.00 -15.56 16.98
N LYS A 38 -7.11 -15.09 16.39
CA LYS A 38 -8.47 -15.47 16.82
C LYS A 38 -8.71 -16.98 16.77
N PHE A 39 -8.17 -17.66 15.76
CA PHE A 39 -8.31 -19.11 15.62
C PHE A 39 -7.42 -19.89 16.61
N MET A 40 -6.19 -19.44 16.85
CA MET A 40 -5.25 -20.13 17.74
C MET A 40 -5.51 -19.87 19.22
N TYR A 41 -5.99 -18.68 19.56
CA TYR A 41 -6.20 -18.20 20.94
C TYR A 41 -7.64 -17.70 21.14
N PRO A 42 -8.66 -18.55 20.95
CA PRO A 42 -10.06 -18.12 20.95
C PRO A 42 -10.53 -17.60 22.32
N ALA A 43 -9.94 -18.10 23.41
CA ALA A 43 -10.26 -17.68 24.78
C ALA A 43 -9.70 -16.29 25.13
N GLN A 44 -8.58 -15.90 24.52
CA GLN A 44 -7.95 -14.59 24.70
C GLN A 44 -8.55 -13.59 23.70
N ALA A 45 -8.91 -14.05 22.51
CA ALA A 45 -9.48 -13.21 21.45
C ALA A 45 -11.01 -13.06 21.54
N VAL A 46 -11.63 -13.19 22.72
CA VAL A 46 -13.10 -13.16 22.89
C VAL A 46 -13.68 -11.85 22.36
N ASP A 47 -13.01 -10.73 22.61
CA ASP A 47 -13.44 -9.39 22.20
C ASP A 47 -13.22 -9.10 20.71
N MET A 48 -12.45 -9.93 20.00
CA MET A 48 -12.31 -9.88 18.53
C MET A 48 -13.55 -10.48 17.85
N ASN A 49 -14.66 -9.77 17.97
CA ASN A 49 -15.96 -10.12 17.40
C ASN A 49 -16.06 -9.73 15.92
N SER A 50 -17.23 -9.97 15.30
CA SER A 50 -17.47 -9.63 13.89
C SER A 50 -17.26 -8.14 13.59
N MET A 51 -17.57 -7.24 14.53
CA MET A 51 -17.38 -5.79 14.34
C MET A 51 -15.90 -5.43 14.24
N PHE A 52 -15.03 -6.08 15.02
CA PHE A 52 -13.58 -5.92 14.90
C PHE A 52 -13.09 -6.25 13.48
N PHE A 53 -13.53 -7.39 12.93
CA PHE A 53 -13.12 -7.82 11.58
C PHE A 53 -13.75 -7.00 10.46
N VAL A 54 -14.99 -6.53 10.63
CA VAL A 54 -15.62 -5.58 9.69
C VAL A 54 -14.86 -4.25 9.69
N THR A 55 -14.47 -3.74 10.86
CA THR A 55 -13.73 -2.48 10.99
C THR A 55 -12.34 -2.60 10.39
N THR A 56 -11.57 -3.61 10.78
CA THR A 56 -10.21 -3.83 10.26
C THR A 56 -10.23 -4.17 8.77
N GLY A 57 -11.13 -5.04 8.31
CA GLY A 57 -11.30 -5.36 6.90
C GLY A 57 -11.74 -4.15 6.06
N GLY A 58 -12.67 -3.35 6.59
CA GLY A 58 -13.09 -2.10 5.96
C GLY A 58 -11.94 -1.11 5.81
N LEU A 59 -11.09 -0.96 6.83
CA LEU A 59 -9.91 -0.12 6.78
C LEU A 59 -8.87 -0.63 5.77
N VAL A 60 -8.59 -1.94 5.76
CA VAL A 60 -7.66 -2.56 4.80
C VAL A 60 -8.12 -2.26 3.36
N LEU A 61 -9.39 -2.51 3.06
CA LEU A 61 -9.97 -2.22 1.73
C LEU A 61 -9.96 -0.73 1.41
N LEU A 62 -10.27 0.13 2.39
CA LEU A 62 -10.21 1.58 2.24
C LEU A 62 -8.79 2.04 1.89
N GLY A 63 -7.76 1.48 2.53
CA GLY A 63 -6.37 1.81 2.23
C GLY A 63 -5.96 1.50 0.80
N GLU A 64 -6.34 0.32 0.29
CA GLU A 64 -6.12 -0.04 -1.13
C GLU A 64 -6.88 0.88 -2.08
N ALA A 65 -8.15 1.16 -1.77
CA ALA A 65 -8.96 2.06 -2.57
C ALA A 65 -8.37 3.48 -2.61
N LEU A 66 -7.94 4.02 -1.46
CA LEU A 66 -7.33 5.34 -1.37
C LEU A 66 -5.98 5.39 -2.07
N GLU A 67 -5.18 4.32 -2.06
CA GLU A 67 -3.95 4.26 -2.84
C GLU A 67 -4.24 4.38 -4.34
N PHE A 68 -5.18 3.57 -4.83
CA PHE A 68 -5.56 3.55 -6.24
C PHE A 68 -6.19 4.88 -6.68
N ILE A 69 -7.10 5.44 -5.87
CA ILE A 69 -7.74 6.73 -6.12
C ILE A 69 -6.70 7.84 -6.13
N SER A 70 -5.77 7.86 -5.17
CA SER A 70 -4.71 8.87 -5.10
C SER A 70 -3.82 8.84 -6.35
N GLN A 71 -3.49 7.63 -6.84
CA GLN A 71 -2.73 7.47 -8.08
C GLN A 71 -3.50 8.01 -9.30
N LEU A 72 -4.80 7.72 -9.41
CA LEU A 72 -5.64 8.21 -10.49
C LEU A 72 -5.87 9.73 -10.45
N MET A 73 -6.13 10.27 -9.27
CA MET A 73 -6.39 11.70 -9.05
C MET A 73 -5.12 12.52 -9.17
N GLY A 74 -3.99 12.00 -8.69
CA GLY A 74 -2.69 12.67 -8.76
C GLY A 74 -2.33 13.01 -10.21
N ALA A 75 -2.38 12.03 -11.10
CA ALA A 75 -2.11 12.30 -12.51
C ALA A 75 -3.15 13.24 -13.16
N LYS A 76 -4.45 13.05 -12.90
CA LYS A 76 -5.52 13.93 -13.42
C LYS A 76 -5.36 15.39 -12.97
N LYS A 77 -5.03 15.63 -11.70
CA LYS A 77 -4.87 16.99 -11.13
C LYS A 77 -3.78 17.79 -11.84
N TYR A 78 -2.77 17.10 -12.39
CA TYR A 78 -1.66 17.70 -13.12
C TYR A 78 -1.84 17.61 -14.65
N GLY A 79 -3.08 17.46 -15.12
CA GLY A 79 -3.40 17.46 -16.55
C GLY A 79 -3.23 16.11 -17.25
N GLY A 80 -3.00 15.02 -16.51
CA GLY A 80 -2.82 13.69 -17.05
C GLY A 80 -4.05 13.13 -17.76
N SER A 81 -3.82 12.50 -18.91
CA SER A 81 -4.83 11.81 -19.70
C SER A 81 -5.16 10.44 -19.11
N ARG A 82 -6.27 9.83 -19.55
CA ARG A 82 -6.59 8.45 -19.17
C ARG A 82 -5.49 7.47 -19.56
N LYS A 83 -4.81 7.72 -20.68
CA LYS A 83 -3.72 6.89 -21.18
C LYS A 83 -2.45 7.10 -20.37
N GLY A 84 -2.15 8.34 -19.99
CA GLY A 84 -1.07 8.66 -19.04
C GLY A 84 -1.26 7.98 -17.68
N ASN A 85 -2.48 8.00 -17.14
CA ASN A 85 -2.81 7.27 -15.91
C ASN A 85 -2.55 5.76 -16.04
N LEU A 86 -3.00 5.16 -17.14
CA LEU A 86 -2.76 3.73 -17.41
C LEU A 86 -1.27 3.43 -17.50
N GLY A 87 -0.52 4.25 -18.25
CA GLY A 87 0.94 4.17 -18.34
C GLY A 87 1.62 4.28 -16.98
N GLY A 88 1.17 5.19 -16.11
CA GLY A 88 1.69 5.34 -14.76
C GLY A 88 1.37 4.15 -13.85
N ILE A 89 0.19 3.53 -13.97
CA ILE A 89 -0.15 2.33 -13.20
C ILE A 89 0.73 1.15 -13.64
N ILE A 90 0.80 0.90 -14.95
CA ILE A 90 1.63 -0.18 -15.51
C ILE A 90 3.10 0.07 -15.17
N GLY A 91 3.56 1.30 -15.35
CA GLY A 91 4.91 1.72 -15.02
C GLY A 91 5.23 1.52 -13.53
N ALA A 92 4.31 1.84 -12.62
CA ALA A 92 4.50 1.60 -11.20
C ALA A 92 4.65 0.11 -10.88
N VAL A 93 3.82 -0.76 -11.47
CA VAL A 93 3.90 -2.21 -11.26
C VAL A 93 5.20 -2.78 -11.83
N CYS A 94 5.50 -2.48 -13.09
CA CYS A 94 6.73 -2.95 -13.74
C CYS A 94 7.98 -2.41 -13.03
N GLY A 95 7.96 -1.13 -12.66
CA GLY A 95 9.04 -0.50 -11.93
C GLY A 95 9.23 -1.10 -10.55
N ALA A 96 8.16 -1.42 -9.82
CA ALA A 96 8.25 -2.13 -8.54
C ALA A 96 8.90 -3.51 -8.70
N ILE A 97 8.47 -4.28 -9.72
CA ILE A 97 9.00 -5.62 -10.01
C ILE A 97 10.49 -5.56 -10.40
N ILE A 98 10.86 -4.64 -11.30
CA ILE A 98 12.24 -4.45 -11.74
C ILE A 98 13.10 -3.93 -10.59
N GLY A 99 12.54 -3.07 -9.73
CA GLY A 99 13.22 -2.50 -8.57
C GLY A 99 13.39 -3.47 -7.41
N ALA A 100 12.52 -4.47 -7.26
CA ALA A 100 12.49 -5.37 -6.10
C ALA A 100 13.82 -6.11 -5.80
N PRO A 101 14.62 -6.56 -6.80
CA PRO A 101 15.92 -7.17 -6.52
C PRO A 101 16.96 -6.24 -5.89
N PHE A 102 16.75 -4.92 -5.95
CA PHE A 102 17.72 -3.93 -5.49
C PHE A 102 17.45 -3.48 -4.05
N PHE A 103 18.52 -3.10 -3.34
CA PHE A 103 18.49 -2.55 -1.98
C PHE A 103 17.66 -3.39 -0.98
N LEU A 104 17.80 -4.72 -1.00
CA LEU A 104 17.04 -5.62 -0.12
C LEU A 104 15.51 -5.45 -0.24
N GLY A 105 15.02 -5.15 -1.44
CA GLY A 105 13.60 -4.94 -1.70
C GLY A 105 13.16 -3.47 -1.70
N PHE A 106 13.90 -2.56 -1.07
CA PHE A 106 13.57 -1.13 -1.08
C PHE A 106 13.59 -0.52 -2.49
N GLY A 107 14.30 -1.14 -3.43
CA GLY A 107 14.24 -0.76 -4.83
C GLY A 107 12.83 -0.86 -5.43
N ALA A 108 11.92 -1.67 -4.87
CA ALA A 108 10.53 -1.73 -5.30
C ALA A 108 9.76 -0.42 -5.03
N LEU A 109 10.02 0.26 -3.91
CA LEU A 109 9.41 1.57 -3.63
C LEU A 109 9.85 2.61 -4.66
N PHE A 110 11.16 2.76 -4.85
CA PHE A 110 11.72 3.72 -5.80
C PHE A 110 11.35 3.35 -7.23
N GLY A 111 11.33 2.06 -7.54
CA GLY A 111 10.86 1.51 -8.80
C GLY A 111 9.39 1.81 -9.05
N ALA A 112 8.52 1.66 -8.05
CA ALA A 112 7.10 2.00 -8.19
C ALA A 112 6.89 3.50 -8.45
N LEU A 113 7.60 4.35 -7.73
CA LEU A 113 7.52 5.81 -7.88
C LEU A 113 8.11 6.29 -9.22
N GLY A 114 9.32 5.86 -9.53
CA GLY A 114 10.00 6.19 -10.79
C GLY A 114 9.29 5.57 -11.99
N GLY A 115 8.77 4.36 -11.84
CA GLY A 115 7.95 3.69 -12.82
C GLY A 115 6.61 4.40 -13.06
N ALA A 116 5.94 4.90 -12.01
CA ALA A 116 4.73 5.70 -12.16
C ALA A 116 4.98 6.97 -12.97
N TYR A 117 6.10 7.65 -12.68
CA TYR A 117 6.53 8.83 -13.41
C TYR A 117 6.85 8.50 -14.87
N ALA A 118 7.77 7.55 -15.11
CA ALA A 118 8.27 7.20 -16.42
C ALA A 118 7.17 6.60 -17.31
N GLY A 119 6.34 5.71 -16.76
CA GLY A 119 5.23 5.10 -17.50
C GLY A 119 4.18 6.13 -17.93
N CYS A 120 3.84 7.08 -17.06
CA CYS A 120 2.94 8.19 -17.42
C CYS A 120 3.57 9.07 -18.51
N LEU A 121 4.83 9.46 -18.33
CA LEU A 121 5.57 10.30 -19.28
C LEU A 121 5.66 9.66 -20.67
N ILE A 122 6.05 8.40 -20.75
CA ILE A 122 6.18 7.65 -22.00
C ILE A 122 4.82 7.56 -22.71
N PHE A 123 3.75 7.25 -21.98
CA PHE A 123 2.42 7.14 -22.58
C PHE A 123 1.90 8.48 -23.09
N GLU A 124 2.12 9.58 -22.38
CA GLU A 124 1.66 10.91 -22.82
C GLU A 124 2.42 11.38 -24.08
N ILE A 125 3.75 11.21 -24.09
CA ILE A 125 4.58 11.55 -25.27
C ILE A 125 4.20 10.67 -26.47
N ALA A 126 4.03 9.35 -26.26
CA ALA A 126 3.65 8.42 -27.31
C ALA A 126 2.27 8.74 -27.93
N HIS A 127 1.45 9.53 -27.24
CA HIS A 127 0.15 10.00 -27.72
C HIS A 127 0.17 11.45 -28.22
N GLY A 128 1.36 11.99 -28.48
CA GLY A 128 1.54 13.29 -29.15
C GLY A 128 1.35 14.49 -28.25
N ARG A 129 1.37 14.33 -26.91
CA ARG A 129 1.38 15.47 -26.00
C ARG A 129 2.76 16.12 -25.96
N ASP A 130 2.75 17.42 -25.71
CA ASP A 130 3.96 18.19 -25.49
C ASP A 130 4.75 17.63 -24.29
N LEU A 131 6.09 17.71 -24.37
CA LEU A 131 6.99 17.17 -23.35
C LEU A 131 6.78 17.88 -22.00
N HIS A 132 6.58 19.20 -22.00
CA HIS A 132 6.41 19.96 -20.77
C HIS A 132 5.10 19.61 -20.05
N GLU A 133 4.02 19.46 -20.81
CA GLU A 133 2.74 18.96 -20.28
C GLU A 133 2.87 17.54 -19.74
N SER A 134 3.53 16.66 -20.50
CA SER A 134 3.71 15.25 -20.15
C SER A 134 4.53 15.09 -18.86
N MET A 135 5.58 15.89 -18.68
CA MET A 135 6.35 15.92 -17.43
C MET A 135 5.52 16.40 -16.25
N THR A 136 4.63 17.37 -16.46
CA THR A 136 3.73 17.86 -15.41
C THR A 136 2.74 16.77 -14.99
N ALA A 137 2.13 16.08 -15.95
CA ALA A 137 1.27 14.92 -15.70
C ALA A 137 2.01 13.78 -14.98
N ALA A 138 3.25 13.49 -15.39
CA ALA A 138 4.10 12.47 -14.78
C ALA A 138 4.45 12.79 -13.32
N LYS A 139 4.71 14.06 -12.98
CA LYS A 139 4.85 14.51 -11.58
C LYS A 139 3.57 14.23 -10.78
N GLY A 140 2.41 14.49 -11.37
CA GLY A 140 1.13 14.14 -10.76
C GLY A 140 0.98 12.65 -10.48
N ALA A 141 1.38 11.78 -11.41
CA ALA A 141 1.37 10.33 -11.22
C ALA A 141 2.31 9.89 -10.07
N PHE A 142 3.51 10.47 -10.01
CA PHE A 142 4.48 10.23 -8.93
C PHE A 142 3.89 10.62 -7.56
N TYR A 143 3.41 11.86 -7.41
CA TYR A 143 2.85 12.32 -6.13
C TYR A 143 1.57 11.58 -5.76
N GLY A 144 0.73 11.22 -6.74
CA GLY A 144 -0.45 10.41 -6.52
C GLY A 144 -0.11 9.04 -5.94
N LYS A 145 0.90 8.36 -6.49
CA LYS A 145 1.39 7.07 -5.97
C LYS A 145 2.01 7.24 -4.58
N PHE A 146 2.84 8.26 -4.37
CA PHE A 146 3.47 8.53 -3.08
C PHE A 146 2.45 8.80 -1.96
N LEU A 147 1.49 9.68 -2.20
CA LEU A 147 0.42 10.00 -1.25
C LEU A 147 -0.45 8.77 -0.95
N GLY A 148 -0.79 8.01 -1.99
CA GLY A 148 -1.54 6.76 -1.86
C GLY A 148 -0.86 5.75 -0.94
N MET A 149 0.44 5.48 -1.19
CA MET A 149 1.23 4.59 -0.34
C MET A 149 1.34 5.10 1.10
N SER A 150 1.50 6.41 1.28
CA SER A 150 1.61 7.02 2.62
C SER A 150 0.31 6.87 3.42
N ILE A 151 -0.85 7.12 2.80
CA ILE A 151 -2.16 6.93 3.43
C ILE A 151 -2.38 5.46 3.79
N LYS A 152 -2.10 4.55 2.85
CA LYS A 152 -2.24 3.11 3.05
C LYS A 152 -1.33 2.59 4.17
N PHE A 153 -0.11 3.09 4.27
CA PHE A 153 0.81 2.80 5.36
C PHE A 153 0.27 3.32 6.70
N GLY A 154 -0.27 4.54 6.74
CA GLY A 154 -0.91 5.11 7.92
C GLY A 154 -2.09 4.28 8.43
N ILE A 155 -2.94 3.81 7.52
CA ILE A 155 -4.02 2.88 7.85
C ILE A 155 -3.48 1.55 8.36
N GLY A 156 -2.42 1.02 7.75
CA GLY A 156 -1.73 -0.17 8.24
C GLY A 156 -1.24 -0.02 9.67
N MET A 157 -0.59 1.10 10.00
CA MET A 157 -0.16 1.41 11.37
C MET A 157 -1.34 1.42 12.35
N PHE A 158 -2.45 2.05 11.97
CA PHE A 158 -3.66 2.04 12.80
C PHE A 158 -4.17 0.61 13.03
N VAL A 159 -4.27 -0.21 11.99
CA VAL A 159 -4.71 -1.61 12.10
C VAL A 159 -3.77 -2.41 12.98
N VAL A 160 -2.46 -2.14 12.96
CA VAL A 160 -1.49 -2.79 13.84
C VAL A 160 -1.73 -2.40 15.30
N VAL A 161 -1.84 -1.12 15.60
CA VAL A 161 -2.05 -0.63 16.98
C VAL A 161 -3.40 -1.11 17.51
N TYR A 162 -4.45 -0.98 16.72
CA TYR A 162 -5.79 -1.43 17.06
C TYR A 162 -5.83 -2.95 17.23
N GLY A 163 -5.22 -3.73 16.34
CA GLY A 163 -5.13 -5.18 16.50
C GLY A 163 -4.33 -5.61 17.73
N ALA A 164 -3.21 -4.94 18.00
CA ALA A 164 -2.39 -5.21 19.17
C ALA A 164 -3.17 -4.94 20.47
N SER A 165 -3.99 -3.89 20.56
CA SER A 165 -4.77 -3.64 21.79
C SER A 165 -5.73 -4.78 22.15
N TYR A 166 -6.17 -5.58 21.17
CA TYR A 166 -7.01 -6.78 21.40
C TYR A 166 -6.19 -8.05 21.66
N ILE A 167 -4.91 -8.07 21.28
CA ILE A 167 -3.98 -9.16 21.60
C ILE A 167 -3.51 -9.04 23.07
N TRP A 168 -3.37 -7.82 23.56
CA TRP A 168 -2.79 -7.48 24.86
C TRP A 168 -3.80 -7.10 25.95
N GLY A 169 -5.07 -6.87 25.59
CA GLY A 169 -6.18 -6.62 26.51
C GLY A 169 -6.83 -7.91 26.97
#